data_AF-A0A6C0IFW5-F1
#
_entry.id   AF-A0A6C0IFW5-F1
#
_cell.length_a   1.000
_cell.length_b   1.000
_cell.length_c   1.000
_cell.angle_alpha   90.00
_cell.angle_beta   90.00
_cell.angle_gamma   90.00
#
_symmetry.space_group_name_H-M   'P 1'
#
loop_
_entity.id
_entity.type
_entity.pdbx_description
1 polymer ?
#
loop_
_entity_poly.entity_id
_entity_poly.type
_entity_poly.pdbx_seq_one_letter_code
_entity_poly.pdbx_strand_id
1 'polypeptide(L)'
;MDYQNEKEDIRGLPLAFRGASPEQNGRVTFGQSLSAGGSTSKIPGYTHQTQVESDYMSDMLRGNWEETTLSRAFFSVDNIKAVQNAIRHEVNQKSGPKNYIIDDQSVDELKIIMRGIYYQYARNLESNVKEQVADLNMKVIDWSVPHILSAVDHYYYYINDISHLPVPMQQPQNISRAGTKSLPYNPYM
;
A
#
# COMPACT_ATOMS: atom_id res chain seq x y z
N MET A 1 -10.34 -31.86 14.73
CA MET A 1 -9.10 -31.90 13.96
C MET A 1 -9.51 -31.89 12.49
N ASP A 2 -8.78 -31.15 11.66
CA ASP A 2 -9.06 -30.87 10.23
C ASP A 2 -9.92 -29.62 9.95
N TYR A 3 -9.39 -28.46 10.34
CA TYR A 3 -9.60 -27.24 9.55
C TYR A 3 -8.64 -27.31 8.37
N GLN A 4 -9.17 -27.72 7.23
CA GLN A 4 -8.49 -27.74 5.94
C GLN A 4 -7.84 -26.37 5.65
N ASN A 5 -6.51 -26.39 5.58
CA ASN A 5 -5.66 -25.45 4.87
C ASN A 5 -6.23 -25.18 3.47
N GLU A 6 -6.77 -24.00 3.14
CA GLU A 6 -7.07 -23.72 1.73
C GLU A 6 -7.22 -22.25 1.29
N LYS A 7 -6.77 -21.25 2.05
CA LYS A 7 -7.05 -19.84 1.70
C LYS A 7 -5.87 -18.85 1.68
N GLU A 8 -4.64 -19.35 1.69
CA GLU A 8 -3.47 -18.49 1.60
C GLU A 8 -2.69 -18.86 0.34
N ASP A 9 -2.28 -17.85 -0.44
CA ASP A 9 -1.28 -18.04 -1.50
C ASP A 9 0.02 -18.56 -0.87
N ILE A 10 0.95 -19.12 -1.66
CA ILE A 10 2.31 -19.52 -1.25
C ILE A 10 3.12 -18.37 -0.60
N ARG A 11 2.55 -17.16 -0.54
CA ARG A 11 3.10 -15.90 -0.06
C ARG A 11 2.49 -15.42 1.27
N GLY A 12 1.55 -16.15 1.86
CA GLY A 12 0.90 -15.78 3.12
C GLY A 12 -0.02 -14.55 3.00
N LEU A 13 -0.66 -14.41 1.83
CA LEU A 13 -1.60 -13.33 1.52
C LEU A 13 -2.96 -13.92 1.21
N PRO A 14 -4.05 -13.22 1.58
CA PRO A 14 -5.38 -13.63 1.17
C PRO A 14 -5.41 -13.63 -0.37
N LEU A 15 -5.81 -14.77 -0.94
CA LEU A 15 -5.94 -14.90 -2.38
C LEU A 15 -6.95 -13.87 -2.87
N ALA A 16 -6.48 -12.90 -3.67
CA ALA A 16 -7.37 -12.08 -4.47
C ALA A 16 -8.20 -13.03 -5.33
N PHE A 17 -9.52 -12.98 -5.20
CA PHE A 17 -10.46 -13.83 -5.93
C PHE A 17 -10.18 -13.74 -7.44
N ARG A 18 -9.49 -14.75 -7.98
CA ARG A 18 -9.00 -14.78 -9.36
C ARG A 18 -9.86 -15.73 -10.17
N GLY A 19 -11.03 -15.24 -10.59
CA GLY A 19 -11.87 -15.94 -11.55
C GLY A 19 -13.33 -15.93 -11.14
N ALA A 20 -14.19 -15.61 -12.10
CA ALA A 20 -15.63 -15.67 -11.97
C ALA A 20 -16.07 -17.02 -11.40
N SER A 21 -16.39 -17.06 -10.11
CA SER A 21 -17.36 -18.03 -9.62
C SER A 21 -18.71 -17.64 -10.23
N PRO A 22 -19.59 -18.61 -10.53
CA PRO A 22 -20.96 -18.33 -10.96
C PRO A 22 -21.78 -17.56 -9.92
N GLU A 23 -21.23 -17.38 -8.73
CA GLU A 23 -21.87 -16.76 -7.58
C GLU A 23 -21.29 -15.36 -7.37
N GLN A 24 -21.69 -14.44 -8.24
CA GLN A 24 -21.63 -13.03 -7.91
C GLN A 24 -22.52 -12.81 -6.68
N ASN A 25 -21.91 -12.66 -5.51
CA ASN A 25 -22.59 -12.40 -4.24
C ASN A 25 -23.25 -11.00 -4.15
N GLY A 26 -23.64 -10.40 -5.28
CA GLY A 26 -24.21 -9.05 -5.37
C GLY A 26 -23.25 -7.92 -4.99
N ARG A 27 -21.95 -8.20 -4.79
CA ARG A 27 -20.93 -7.22 -4.39
C ARG A 27 -20.14 -6.70 -5.59
N VAL A 28 -19.58 -5.51 -5.44
CA VAL A 28 -18.71 -4.88 -6.44
C VAL A 28 -17.41 -5.65 -6.59
N THR A 29 -17.11 -6.09 -7.82
CA THR A 29 -15.83 -6.71 -8.16
C THR A 29 -14.95 -5.69 -8.89
N PHE A 30 -13.69 -5.56 -8.48
CA PHE A 30 -12.72 -4.66 -9.13
C PHE A 30 -11.98 -5.31 -10.31
N GLY A 31 -12.45 -6.46 -10.79
CA GLY A 31 -11.86 -7.16 -11.93
C GLY A 31 -12.02 -6.34 -13.21
N GLN A 32 -10.91 -6.09 -13.91
CA GLN A 32 -10.78 -5.25 -15.10
C GLN A 32 -11.66 -5.63 -16.31
N SER A 33 -12.54 -6.64 -16.24
CA SER A 33 -13.43 -6.96 -17.34
C SER A 33 -14.72 -6.13 -17.29
N LEU A 34 -14.71 -5.04 -18.06
CA LEU A 34 -15.86 -4.50 -18.80
C LEU A 34 -17.21 -4.60 -18.07
N SER A 35 -17.37 -3.86 -16.98
CA SER A 35 -18.70 -3.39 -16.61
C SER A 35 -19.14 -2.32 -17.62
N ALA A 36 -20.43 -2.24 -17.92
CA ALA A 36 -21.05 -1.27 -18.83
C ALA A 36 -20.78 0.22 -18.49
N GLY A 37 -20.06 0.50 -17.39
CA GLY A 37 -19.68 1.83 -16.91
C GLY A 37 -18.29 2.35 -17.31
N GLY A 38 -17.51 1.62 -18.13
CA GLY A 38 -16.20 2.09 -18.62
C GLY A 38 -15.02 1.87 -17.65
N SER A 39 -13.81 2.23 -18.09
CA SER A 39 -12.59 2.06 -17.28
C SER A 39 -12.54 3.09 -16.15
N THR A 40 -12.52 2.62 -14.90
CA THR A 40 -12.41 3.46 -13.70
C THR A 40 -11.09 4.25 -13.62
N SER A 41 -10.10 3.88 -14.42
CA SER A 41 -8.78 4.53 -14.46
C SER A 41 -8.78 5.95 -15.04
N LYS A 42 -9.89 6.39 -15.64
CA LYS A 42 -10.00 7.72 -16.28
C LYS A 42 -11.29 8.45 -15.89
N ILE A 43 -11.58 8.53 -14.60
CA ILE A 43 -12.64 9.42 -14.09
C ILE A 43 -12.01 10.77 -13.76
N PRO A 44 -12.42 11.88 -14.42
CA PRO A 44 -11.94 13.22 -14.08
C PRO A 44 -12.09 13.51 -12.59
N GLY A 45 -11.02 13.99 -11.94
CA GLY A 45 -11.01 14.29 -10.50
C GLY A 45 -10.58 13.13 -9.58
N TYR A 46 -10.40 11.91 -10.10
CA TYR A 46 -9.91 10.75 -9.33
C TYR A 46 -8.56 10.22 -9.84
N THR A 47 -7.91 10.97 -10.74
CA THR A 47 -6.59 10.63 -11.28
C THR A 47 -5.48 11.34 -10.51
N HIS A 48 -4.34 10.67 -10.35
CA HIS A 48 -3.15 11.22 -9.70
C HIS A 48 -2.11 11.58 -10.77
N GLN A 49 -1.32 12.62 -10.54
CA GLN A 49 -0.27 13.01 -11.47
C GLN A 49 0.93 12.07 -11.33
N THR A 50 1.29 11.40 -12.41
CA THR A 50 2.49 10.54 -12.48
C THR A 50 3.68 11.25 -13.13
N GLN A 51 3.45 12.39 -13.78
CA GLN A 51 4.48 13.18 -14.45
C GLN A 51 4.78 14.45 -13.68
N VAL A 52 6.05 14.84 -13.70
CA VAL A 52 6.55 16.06 -13.05
C VAL A 52 6.30 17.25 -13.97
N GLU A 53 5.84 18.36 -13.42
CA GLU A 53 5.64 19.62 -14.14
C GLU A 53 6.96 20.32 -14.50
N SER A 54 6.91 21.30 -15.40
CA SER A 54 8.11 22.04 -15.84
C SER A 54 8.69 22.96 -14.76
N ASP A 55 7.85 23.62 -13.96
CA ASP A 55 8.25 24.56 -12.89
C ASP A 55 8.36 23.90 -11.51
N TYR A 56 8.72 22.63 -11.48
CA TYR A 56 8.74 21.83 -10.27
C TYR A 56 9.62 22.42 -9.15
N MET A 57 10.84 22.85 -9.49
CA MET A 57 11.78 23.38 -8.50
C MET A 57 11.27 24.68 -7.85
N SER A 58 10.62 25.55 -8.64
CA SER A 58 10.07 26.81 -8.12
C SER A 58 8.95 26.57 -7.10
N ASP A 59 8.15 25.53 -7.29
CA ASP A 59 7.11 25.16 -6.32
C ASP A 59 7.72 24.56 -5.04
N MET A 60 8.78 23.77 -5.17
CA MET A 60 9.48 23.16 -4.02
C MET A 60 10.19 24.17 -3.13
N LEU A 61 10.75 25.23 -3.73
CA LEU A 61 11.44 26.30 -3.01
C LEU A 61 10.54 27.51 -2.72
N ARG A 62 9.21 27.34 -2.77
CA ARG A 62 8.28 28.44 -2.51
C ARG A 62 8.38 28.95 -1.06
N GLY A 63 8.34 30.28 -0.88
CA GLY A 63 8.69 30.95 0.38
C GLY A 63 10.19 31.24 0.41
N ASN A 64 10.66 32.23 1.19
CA ASN A 64 11.99 32.88 1.13
C ASN A 64 13.25 31.97 1.19
N TRP A 65 13.37 30.98 0.32
CA TRP A 65 14.44 30.01 0.19
C TRP A 65 15.20 30.30 -1.09
N GLU A 66 16.52 30.24 -0.99
CA GLU A 66 17.41 30.45 -2.12
C GLU A 66 17.67 29.15 -2.89
N GLU A 67 17.85 29.29 -4.20
CA GLU A 67 18.21 28.18 -5.06
C GLU A 67 19.71 27.85 -4.89
N THR A 68 19.99 26.72 -4.25
CA THR A 68 21.35 26.19 -4.11
C THR A 68 21.62 25.10 -5.16
N THR A 69 22.90 24.82 -5.45
CA THR A 69 23.28 23.68 -6.31
C THR A 69 22.74 22.35 -5.78
N LEU A 70 22.63 22.20 -4.45
CA LEU A 70 22.00 21.05 -3.81
C LEU A 70 20.50 20.96 -4.11
N SER A 71 19.77 22.06 -3.93
CA SER A 71 18.33 22.11 -4.20
C SER A 71 18.01 21.73 -5.65
N ARG A 72 18.77 22.26 -6.60
CA ARG A 72 18.60 21.97 -8.03
C ARG A 72 18.86 20.51 -8.38
N ALA A 73 19.89 19.91 -7.76
CA ALA A 73 20.21 18.51 -7.98
C ALA A 73 19.14 17.59 -7.35
N PHE A 74 18.72 17.88 -6.11
CA PHE A 74 17.76 17.08 -5.37
C PHE A 74 16.35 17.15 -5.96
N PHE A 75 15.89 18.34 -6.33
CA PHE A 75 14.59 18.54 -6.97
C PHE A 75 14.65 18.44 -8.50
N SER A 76 15.65 17.75 -9.07
CA SER A 76 15.68 17.50 -10.51
C SER A 76 14.70 16.40 -10.90
N VAL A 77 14.12 16.50 -12.10
CA VAL A 77 13.19 15.50 -12.65
C VAL A 77 13.84 14.11 -12.72
N ASP A 78 15.13 14.05 -13.04
CA ASP A 78 15.88 12.80 -13.10
C ASP A 78 16.08 12.18 -11.72
N ASN A 79 16.34 13.00 -10.68
CA ASN A 79 16.45 12.52 -9.32
C ASN A 79 15.12 11.96 -8.79
N ILE A 80 14.00 12.62 -9.08
CA ILE A 80 12.66 12.14 -8.70
C ILE A 80 12.39 10.76 -9.33
N LYS A 81 12.70 10.58 -10.62
CA LYS A 81 12.57 9.29 -11.29
C LYS A 81 13.47 8.23 -10.65
N ALA A 82 14.69 8.60 -10.28
CA ALA A 82 15.61 7.69 -9.58
C ALA A 82 15.04 7.26 -8.21
N VAL A 83 14.49 8.20 -7.44
CA VAL A 83 13.85 7.93 -6.15
C VAL A 83 12.60 7.06 -6.32
N GLN A 84 11.74 7.33 -7.30
CA GLN A 84 10.57 6.50 -7.60
C GLN A 84 10.96 5.04 -7.91
N ASN A 85 11.95 4.85 -8.80
CA ASN A 85 12.44 3.52 -9.14
C ASN A 85 13.06 2.81 -7.93
N ALA A 86 13.81 3.55 -7.10
CA ALA A 86 14.40 3.01 -5.89
C ALA A 86 13.32 2.58 -4.88
N ILE A 87 12.26 3.38 -4.68
CA ILE A 87 11.13 3.01 -3.83
C ILE A 87 10.46 1.73 -4.34
N ARG A 88 10.19 1.63 -5.64
CA ARG A 88 9.59 0.42 -6.24
C ARG A 88 10.44 -0.82 -6.02
N HIS A 89 11.76 -0.67 -6.19
CA HIS A 89 12.71 -1.76 -5.95
C HIS A 89 12.75 -2.16 -4.48
N GLU A 90 12.87 -1.19 -3.56
CA GLU A 90 12.92 -1.43 -2.11
C GLU A 90 11.61 -2.02 -1.57
N VAL A 91 10.45 -1.58 -2.05
CA VAL A 91 9.16 -2.18 -1.67
C VAL A 91 9.11 -3.63 -2.11
N ASN A 92 9.54 -3.93 -3.34
CA ASN A 92 9.59 -5.31 -3.82
C ASN A 92 10.52 -6.17 -2.96
N GLN A 93 11.73 -5.70 -2.68
CA GLN A 93 12.69 -6.43 -1.84
C GLN A 93 12.19 -6.62 -0.40
N LYS A 94 11.71 -5.55 0.26
CA LYS A 94 11.25 -5.59 1.66
C LYS A 94 9.91 -6.33 1.84
N SER A 95 9.14 -6.51 0.76
CA SER A 95 7.94 -7.36 0.80
C SER A 95 8.27 -8.85 0.97
N GLY A 96 9.52 -9.26 0.76
CA GLY A 96 9.99 -10.63 0.98
C GLY A 96 9.19 -11.65 0.14
N PRO A 97 8.55 -12.67 0.75
CA PRO A 97 7.80 -13.68 0.00
C PRO A 97 6.58 -13.11 -0.74
N LYS A 98 6.03 -11.98 -0.28
CA LYS A 98 4.86 -11.32 -0.85
C LYS A 98 5.14 -10.76 -2.24
N ASN A 99 6.39 -10.35 -2.52
CA ASN A 99 6.85 -9.86 -3.82
C ASN A 99 5.90 -8.82 -4.43
N TYR A 100 5.56 -7.78 -3.66
CA TYR A 100 4.68 -6.72 -4.12
C TYR A 100 5.29 -5.98 -5.31
N ILE A 101 4.49 -5.82 -6.36
CA ILE A 101 4.82 -5.04 -7.55
C ILE A 101 3.87 -3.84 -7.53
N ILE A 102 4.45 -2.66 -7.32
CA ILE A 102 3.72 -1.40 -7.27
C ILE A 102 4.03 -0.56 -8.50
N ASP A 103 3.04 0.25 -8.89
CA ASP A 103 3.19 1.31 -9.88
C ASP A 103 3.90 2.53 -9.29
N ASP A 104 4.16 3.52 -10.15
CA ASP A 104 4.74 4.78 -9.72
C ASP A 104 3.80 5.51 -8.75
N GLN A 105 4.37 6.09 -7.70
CA GLN A 105 3.60 6.82 -6.70
C GLN A 105 3.20 8.20 -7.21
N SER A 106 2.16 8.80 -6.61
CA SER A 106 1.74 10.16 -6.94
C SER A 106 2.91 11.13 -6.81
N VAL A 107 3.17 11.90 -7.87
CA VAL A 107 4.27 12.86 -7.86
C VAL A 107 4.04 13.87 -6.75
N ASP A 108 2.81 14.38 -6.59
CA ASP A 108 2.45 15.40 -5.60
C ASP A 108 2.74 14.95 -4.15
N GLU A 109 2.44 13.69 -3.82
CA GLU A 109 2.78 13.15 -2.50
C GLU A 109 4.29 13.06 -2.31
N LEU A 110 5.00 12.57 -3.33
CA LEU A 110 6.45 12.53 -3.31
C LEU A 110 7.05 13.93 -3.18
N LYS A 111 6.46 14.97 -3.80
CA LYS A 111 6.88 16.36 -3.64
C LYS A 111 6.81 16.79 -2.17
N ILE A 112 5.69 16.51 -1.51
CA ILE A 112 5.48 16.87 -0.11
C ILE A 112 6.54 16.21 0.79
N ILE A 113 6.81 14.92 0.56
CA ILE A 113 7.80 14.16 1.33
C ILE A 113 9.21 14.70 1.08
N MET A 114 9.60 14.83 -0.19
CA MET A 114 10.93 15.34 -0.58
C MET A 114 11.15 16.75 -0.01
N ARG A 115 10.14 17.62 -0.08
CA ARG A 115 10.20 18.98 0.47
C ARG A 115 10.37 18.98 1.99
N GLY A 116 9.60 18.16 2.71
CA GLY A 116 9.72 18.02 4.15
C GLY A 116 11.11 17.53 4.58
N ILE A 117 11.62 16.48 3.92
CA ILE A 117 12.96 15.93 4.18
C ILE A 117 14.05 16.95 3.86
N TYR A 118 13.94 17.66 2.75
CA TYR A 118 14.88 18.71 2.38
C TYR A 118 14.94 19.82 3.44
N TYR A 119 13.79 20.35 3.87
CA TYR A 119 13.77 21.39 4.90
C TYR A 119 14.29 20.93 6.26
N GLN A 120 14.07 19.66 6.61
CA GLN A 120 14.49 19.14 7.90
C GLN A 120 15.98 18.77 7.96
N TYR A 121 16.56 18.30 6.85
CA TYR A 121 17.88 17.66 6.84
C TYR A 121 18.90 18.25 5.85
N ALA A 122 18.51 19.14 4.94
CA ALA A 122 19.46 19.70 3.97
C ALA A 122 20.52 20.56 4.67
N ARG A 123 21.79 20.25 4.39
CA ARG A 123 22.94 20.97 4.95
C ARG A 123 23.38 22.15 4.09
N ASN A 124 22.99 22.17 2.81
CA ASN A 124 23.29 23.22 1.83
C ASN A 124 24.79 23.55 1.73
N LEU A 125 25.67 22.55 1.87
CA LEU A 125 27.10 22.75 1.70
C LEU A 125 27.45 22.78 0.20
N GLU A 126 28.36 23.66 -0.20
CA GLU A 126 28.82 23.79 -1.59
C GLU A 126 29.67 22.59 -2.05
N SER A 127 30.27 21.87 -1.10
CA SER A 127 31.05 20.65 -1.35
C SER A 127 30.21 19.38 -1.19
N ASN A 128 30.62 18.29 -1.85
CA ASN A 128 30.00 16.96 -1.75
C ASN A 128 28.48 16.92 -2.03
N VAL A 129 28.00 17.72 -2.98
CA VAL A 129 26.58 17.76 -3.35
C VAL A 129 26.02 16.38 -3.69
N LYS A 130 26.79 15.52 -4.37
CA LYS A 130 26.37 14.16 -4.71
C LYS A 130 26.07 13.29 -3.48
N GLU A 131 26.92 13.38 -2.46
CA GLU A 131 26.75 12.61 -1.21
C GLU A 131 25.55 13.14 -0.41
N GLN A 132 25.37 14.46 -0.38
CA GLN A 132 24.22 15.09 0.25
C GLN A 132 22.90 14.68 -0.43
N VAL A 133 22.85 14.66 -1.77
CA VAL A 133 21.68 14.18 -2.52
C VAL A 133 21.41 12.70 -2.22
N ALA A 134 22.45 11.87 -2.18
CA ALA A 134 22.30 10.45 -1.85
C ALA A 134 21.75 10.24 -0.43
N ASP A 135 22.24 10.98 0.56
CA ASP A 135 21.73 10.92 1.94
C ASP A 135 20.26 11.37 2.03
N LEU A 136 19.90 12.48 1.36
CA LEU A 136 18.51 12.95 1.32
C LEU A 136 17.58 11.94 0.62
N ASN A 137 18.01 11.38 -0.51
CA ASN A 137 17.25 10.35 -1.23
C ASN A 137 17.01 9.12 -0.35
N MET A 138 18.04 8.68 0.39
CA MET A 138 17.91 7.55 1.30
C MET A 138 16.88 7.82 2.39
N LYS A 139 16.86 9.04 2.98
CA LYS A 139 15.84 9.42 3.96
C LYS A 139 14.42 9.42 3.38
N VAL A 140 14.25 9.86 2.14
CA VAL A 140 12.94 9.81 1.45
C VAL A 140 12.49 8.36 1.27
N ILE A 141 13.39 7.48 0.84
CA ILE A 141 13.11 6.05 0.64
C ILE A 141 12.77 5.38 1.98
N ASP A 142 13.58 5.60 3.01
CA ASP A 142 13.38 5.01 4.34
C ASP A 142 12.07 5.44 4.98
N TRP A 143 11.64 6.68 4.75
CA TRP A 143 10.33 7.15 5.19
C TRP A 143 9.20 6.51 4.37
N SER A 144 9.32 6.46 3.05
CA SER A 144 8.23 6.08 2.15
C SER A 144 7.95 4.57 2.15
N VAL A 145 8.98 3.74 2.10
CA VAL A 145 8.85 2.28 1.94
C VAL A 145 7.97 1.60 3.01
N PRO A 146 8.15 1.83 4.33
CA PRO A 146 7.31 1.18 5.34
C PRO A 146 5.83 1.63 5.26
N HIS A 147 5.58 2.90 4.93
CA HIS A 147 4.22 3.41 4.76
C HIS A 147 3.53 2.77 3.56
N ILE A 148 4.24 2.64 2.44
CA ILE A 148 3.73 1.99 1.24
C ILE A 148 3.44 0.51 1.50
N LEU A 149 4.35 -0.21 2.17
CA LEU A 149 4.13 -1.62 2.51
C LEU A 149 2.87 -1.82 3.37
N SER A 150 2.67 -0.97 4.38
CA SER A 150 1.45 -1.01 5.21
C SER A 150 0.20 -0.70 4.39
N ALA A 151 0.24 0.30 3.51
CA ALA A 151 -0.88 0.65 2.65
C ALA A 151 -1.23 -0.48 1.66
N VAL A 152 -0.22 -1.15 1.10
CA VAL A 152 -0.41 -2.31 0.21
C VAL A 152 -1.03 -3.47 0.97
N ASP A 153 -0.55 -3.79 2.18
CA ASP A 153 -1.16 -4.81 3.03
C ASP A 153 -2.65 -4.48 3.31
N HIS A 154 -2.95 -3.24 3.71
CA HIS A 154 -4.33 -2.79 3.91
C HIS A 154 -5.19 -2.90 2.65
N TYR A 155 -4.63 -2.60 1.48
CA TYR A 155 -5.32 -2.77 0.21
C TYR A 155 -5.69 -4.23 -0.04
N TYR A 156 -4.77 -5.17 0.18
CA TYR A 156 -5.08 -6.60 0.03
C TYR A 156 -6.12 -7.09 1.04
N TYR A 157 -6.05 -6.65 2.30
CA TYR A 157 -7.08 -6.96 3.30
C TYR A 157 -8.44 -6.40 2.90
N TYR A 158 -8.50 -5.15 2.43
CA TYR A 158 -9.73 -4.55 1.94
C TYR A 158 -10.33 -5.36 0.79
N ILE A 159 -9.53 -5.72 -0.21
CA ILE A 159 -9.98 -6.55 -1.34
C ILE A 159 -10.48 -7.92 -0.87
N ASN A 160 -9.82 -8.52 0.12
CA ASN A 160 -10.26 -9.77 0.71
C ASN A 160 -11.62 -9.62 1.41
N ASP A 161 -11.80 -8.60 2.24
CA ASP A 161 -13.00 -8.40 3.06
C ASP A 161 -14.24 -8.09 2.21
N ILE A 162 -14.09 -7.31 1.14
CA ILE A 162 -15.21 -7.05 0.22
C ILE A 162 -15.56 -8.29 -0.60
N SER A 163 -14.60 -9.16 -0.90
CA SER A 163 -14.81 -10.34 -1.73
C SER A 163 -15.51 -11.49 -0.99
N HIS A 164 -15.44 -11.50 0.35
CA HIS A 164 -15.99 -12.56 1.18
C HIS A 164 -17.21 -12.10 2.00
N LEU A 165 -18.15 -13.01 2.22
CA LEU A 165 -19.23 -12.77 3.18
C LEU A 165 -18.65 -12.73 4.60
N PRO A 166 -19.10 -11.79 5.46
CA PRO A 166 -18.67 -11.74 6.84
C PRO A 166 -19.11 -13.03 7.54
N VAL A 167 -18.19 -13.67 8.26
CA VAL A 167 -18.51 -14.83 9.08
C VAL A 167 -19.35 -14.34 10.27
N PRO A 168 -20.53 -14.93 10.52
CA PRO A 168 -21.34 -14.54 11.66
C PRO A 168 -20.56 -14.77 12.96
N MET A 169 -20.74 -13.85 13.92
CA MET A 169 -20.14 -14.01 15.24
C MET A 169 -20.61 -15.32 15.87
N GLN A 170 -19.67 -16.07 16.45
CA GLN A 170 -20.01 -17.29 17.18
C GLN A 170 -20.92 -16.95 18.36
N GLN A 171 -21.92 -17.79 18.58
CA GLN A 171 -22.80 -17.64 19.74
C GLN A 171 -21.98 -17.80 21.03
N PRO A 172 -22.35 -17.07 22.11
CA PRO A 172 -21.67 -17.20 23.38
C PRO A 172 -21.77 -18.63 23.88
N GLN A 173 -20.63 -19.25 24.19
CA GLN A 173 -20.62 -20.58 24.76
C GLN A 173 -20.84 -20.51 26.27
N ASN A 174 -21.72 -21.36 26.78
CA ASN A 174 -21.91 -21.50 28.21
C ASN A 174 -20.68 -22.19 28.83
N ILE A 175 -19.95 -21.47 29.67
CA ILE A 175 -18.78 -21.99 30.41
C ILE A 175 -19.16 -22.75 31.69
N SER A 176 -20.42 -22.67 32.11
CA SER A 176 -20.90 -23.33 33.33
C SER A 176 -21.11 -24.83 33.11
N ARG A 177 -20.74 -25.62 34.14
CA ARG A 177 -21.04 -27.06 34.20
C ARG A 177 -22.49 -27.35 34.63
N ALA A 178 -23.26 -26.34 35.00
CA ALA A 178 -24.67 -26.49 35.33
C ALA A 178 -25.48 -26.81 34.06
N GLY A 179 -26.32 -27.85 34.11
CA GLY A 179 -27.11 -28.32 32.96
C GLY A 179 -26.40 -29.30 32.01
N THR A 180 -25.12 -29.63 32.23
CA THR A 180 -24.39 -30.62 31.41
C THR A 180 -24.61 -32.07 31.85
N LYS A 181 -25.31 -32.29 32.96
CA LYS A 181 -25.66 -33.63 33.46
C LYS A 181 -27.04 -34.00 32.92
N SER A 182 -27.11 -34.93 31.98
CA SER A 182 -28.37 -35.52 31.53
C SER A 182 -28.67 -36.82 32.29
N LEU A 183 -29.95 -37.14 32.46
CA LEU A 183 -30.35 -38.43 32.99
C LEU A 183 -29.89 -39.55 32.05
N PRO A 184 -29.24 -40.62 32.53
CA PRO A 184 -28.91 -41.78 31.70
C PRO A 184 -30.19 -42.51 31.27
N TYR A 185 -30.18 -43.05 30.04
CA TYR A 185 -31.29 -43.86 29.53
C TYR A 185 -31.49 -45.10 30.40
N ASN A 186 -32.71 -45.33 30.90
CA ASN A 186 -33.03 -46.50 31.72
C ASN A 186 -33.54 -47.64 30.82
N PRO A 187 -32.81 -48.77 30.69
CA PRO A 187 -33.20 -49.86 29.78
C PRO A 187 -34.28 -50.80 30.32
N TYR A 188 -34.82 -50.56 31.52
CA TYR A 188 -35.77 -51.45 32.20
C TYR A 188 -37.12 -50.79 32.56
N MET A 189 -37.57 -49.84 31.74
CA MET A 189 -38.98 -49.37 31.73
C MET A 189 -39.65 -49.82 30.44
#